data_AF-A0A935C6W8-F1
#
_entry.id   AF-A0A935C6W8-F1
#
_cell.length_a   1.000
_cell.length_b   1.000
_cell.length_c   1.000
_cell.angle_alpha   90.00
_cell.angle_beta   90.00
_cell.angle_gamma   90.00
#
_symmetry.space_group_name_H-M   'P 1'
#
loop_
_entity.id
_entity.type
_entity.pdbx_description
1 polymer ?
#
loop_
_entity_poly.entity_id
_entity_poly.type
_entity_poly.pdbx_seq_one_letter_code
_entity_poly.pdbx_strand_id
1 'polypeptide(L)' 'MNDTSKEITDRMRELLLSHSGAERVLMGSRMFDAARDMVIASLPPGLSEIEIKGRLCERLYGKEVDVSGFVAHLRARSEI' A
#
# COMPACT_ATOMS: atom_id res chain seq x y z
N MET A 1 -0.55 10.00 13.13
CA MET A 1 0.20 11.25 12.90
C MET A 1 -0.09 12.14 14.09
N ASN A 2 0.53 11.83 15.23
CA ASN A 2 0.24 12.51 16.52
C ASN A 2 1.05 13.81 16.67
N ASP A 3 1.91 14.03 15.69
CA ASP A 3 2.92 15.05 15.51
C ASP A 3 2.42 16.17 14.56
N THR A 4 1.15 16.11 14.15
CA THR A 4 0.47 17.16 13.39
C THR A 4 -0.54 17.87 14.29
N SER A 5 -0.51 19.21 14.31
CA SER A 5 -1.45 19.99 15.12
C SER A 5 -2.90 19.79 14.63
N LYS A 6 -3.86 20.03 15.53
CA LYS A 6 -5.28 19.95 15.20
C LYS A 6 -5.65 20.91 14.06
N GLU A 7 -5.13 22.13 14.08
CA GLU A 7 -5.39 23.14 13.03
C GLU A 7 -4.97 22.64 11.65
N ILE A 8 -3.79 22.01 11.53
CA ILE A 8 -3.33 21.43 10.26
C ILE A 8 -4.19 20.24 9.85
N THR A 9 -4.59 19.39 10.79
CA THR A 9 -5.47 18.25 10.52
C THR A 9 -6.83 18.71 9.97
N ASP A 10 -7.43 19.72 10.59
CA ASP A 10 -8.70 20.30 10.16
C ASP A 10 -8.56 20.94 8.77
N ARG A 11 -7.48 21.71 8.55
CA ARG A 11 -7.21 22.34 7.25
C ARG A 11 -7.03 21.32 6.13
N MET A 12 -6.30 20.24 6.39
CA MET A 12 -6.13 19.16 5.41
C MET A 12 -7.46 18.47 5.09
N ARG A 13 -8.32 18.28 6.10
CA ARG A 13 -9.66 17.71 5.90
C ARG A 13 -10.53 18.60 5.02
N GLU A 14 -10.53 19.91 5.25
CA GLU A 14 -11.27 20.88 4.42
C GLU A 14 -10.82 20.82 2.95
N LEU A 15 -9.50 20.85 2.72
CA LEU A 15 -8.93 20.77 1.37
C LEU A 15 -9.33 19.46 0.68
N LEU A 16 -9.21 18.32 1.36
CA LEU A 16 -9.65 17.03 0.83
C LEU A 16 -11.14 17.03 0.47
N LEU A 17 -12.00 17.59 1.33
CA LEU A 17 -13.45 17.62 1.11
C LEU A 17 -13.91 18.64 0.05
N SER A 18 -13.04 19.57 -0.36
CA SER A 18 -13.31 20.47 -1.49
C SER A 18 -13.28 19.76 -2.86
N HIS A 19 -12.69 18.56 -2.92
CA HIS A 19 -12.70 17.71 -4.11
C HIS A 19 -13.93 16.82 -4.16
N SER A 20 -14.33 16.41 -5.38
CA SER A 20 -15.35 15.39 -5.58
C SER A 20 -14.95 14.03 -5.00
N GLY A 21 -15.95 13.17 -4.78
CA GLY A 21 -15.68 11.80 -4.31
C GLY A 21 -14.73 11.01 -5.23
N ALA A 22 -14.92 11.14 -6.55
CA ALA A 22 -14.08 10.46 -7.54
C ALA A 22 -12.63 10.94 -7.51
N GLU A 23 -12.41 12.26 -7.39
CA GLU A 23 -11.07 12.83 -7.27
C GLU A 23 -10.35 12.33 -6.02
N ARG A 24 -11.04 12.26 -4.87
CA ARG A 24 -10.45 11.73 -3.64
C ARG A 24 -10.03 10.26 -3.76
N VAL A 25 -10.84 9.44 -4.44
CA VAL A 25 -10.46 8.03 -4.73
C VAL A 25 -9.21 8.00 -5.59
N LEU A 26 -9.16 8.79 -6.67
CA LEU A 26 -8.01 8.85 -7.56
C LEU A 26 -6.73 9.32 -6.83
N MET A 27 -6.84 10.31 -5.94
CA MET A 27 -5.73 10.75 -5.09
C MET A 27 -5.21 9.59 -4.23
N GLY A 28 -6.09 8.87 -3.54
CA GLY A 28 -5.72 7.70 -2.74
C GLY A 28 -5.05 6.60 -3.57
N SER A 29 -5.59 6.28 -4.75
CA SER A 29 -5.00 5.29 -5.66
C SER A 29 -3.60 5.68 -6.11
N ARG A 30 -3.39 6.95 -6.49
CA ARG A 30 -2.06 7.45 -6.89
C ARG A 30 -1.05 7.42 -5.75
N MET A 31 -1.49 7.74 -4.53
CA MET A 31 -0.63 7.63 -3.34
C MET A 31 -0.21 6.18 -3.08
N PHE A 32 -1.15 5.23 -3.24
CA PHE A 32 -0.85 3.80 -3.13
C PHE A 32 0.12 3.34 -4.22
N ASP A 33 -0.09 3.74 -5.48
CA ASP A 33 0.82 3.41 -6.58
C ASP A 33 2.24 3.89 -6.30
N ALA A 34 2.38 5.15 -5.87
CA ALA A 34 3.69 5.71 -5.51
C ALA A 34 4.36 4.93 -4.35
N ALA A 35 3.60 4.59 -3.30
CA ALA A 35 4.13 3.80 -2.18
C ALA A 35 4.54 2.39 -2.64
N ARG A 36 3.74 1.73 -3.48
CA ARG A 36 4.05 0.42 -4.07
C ARG A 36 5.35 0.48 -4.86
N ASP A 37 5.51 1.47 -5.72
CA ASP A 37 6.68 1.60 -6.58
C ASP A 37 7.94 1.86 -5.76
N MET A 38 7.86 2.68 -4.70
CA MET A 38 8.96 2.88 -3.75
C MET A 38 9.35 1.58 -3.03
N VAL A 39 8.37 0.79 -2.59
CA VAL A 39 8.65 -0.51 -1.93
C VAL A 39 9.35 -1.45 -2.91
N ILE A 40 8.83 -1.61 -4.13
CA ILE A 40 9.42 -2.49 -5.15
C ILE A 40 10.85 -2.06 -5.47
N ALA A 41 11.09 -0.75 -5.66
CA ALA A 41 12.43 -0.22 -5.93
C ALA A 41 13.43 -0.46 -4.77
N SER A 42 12.94 -0.64 -3.54
CA SER A 42 13.79 -0.94 -2.37
C SER A 42 14.11 -2.43 -2.18
N LEU A 43 13.48 -3.33 -2.93
CA LEU A 43 13.68 -4.76 -2.79
C LEU A 43 15.02 -5.21 -3.40
N PRO A 44 15.65 -6.27 -2.86
CA PRO A 44 16.84 -6.84 -3.49
C PRO A 44 16.52 -7.37 -4.91
N PRO A 45 17.48 -7.30 -5.84
CA PRO A 45 17.30 -7.86 -7.18
C PRO A 45 17.23 -9.40 -7.15
N GLY A 46 16.69 -9.99 -8.22
CA GLY A 46 16.67 -11.45 -8.41
C GLY A 46 15.58 -12.20 -7.65
N LEU A 47 14.63 -11.49 -7.04
CA LEU A 47 13.46 -12.10 -6.41
C LEU A 47 12.48 -12.64 -7.45
N SER A 48 11.87 -13.78 -7.14
CA SER A 48 10.72 -14.29 -7.88
C SER A 48 9.49 -13.41 -7.68
N GLU A 49 8.51 -13.52 -8.58
CA GLU A 49 7.26 -12.76 -8.50
C GLU A 49 6.50 -13.02 -7.19
N ILE A 50 6.51 -14.27 -6.70
CA ILE A 50 5.87 -14.64 -5.42
C ILE A 50 6.57 -13.96 -4.25
N GLU A 51 7.91 -13.91 -4.25
CA GLU A 51 8.67 -13.22 -3.20
C GLU A 51 8.44 -11.71 -3.22
N ILE A 52 8.37 -11.10 -4.41
CA ILE A 52 8.03 -9.68 -4.56
C ILE A 52 6.64 -9.42 -3.98
N LYS A 53 5.62 -10.20 -4.35
CA LYS A 53 4.25 -10.06 -3.86
C LYS A 53 4.16 -10.27 -2.34
N GLY A 54 4.86 -11.26 -1.80
CA GLY A 54 4.93 -11.52 -0.36
C GLY A 54 5.53 -10.36 0.42
N ARG A 55 6.70 -9.86 -0.01
CA ARG A 55 7.38 -8.72 0.63
C ARG A 55 6.59 -7.42 0.51
N LEU A 56 5.94 -7.20 -0.64
CA LEU A 56 5.06 -6.05 -0.83
C LEU A 56 3.87 -6.11 0.14
N CYS A 57 3.24 -7.27 0.28
CA CYS A 57 2.13 -7.49 1.21
C CYS A 57 2.57 -7.25 2.67
N GLU A 58 3.73 -7.79 3.05
CA GLU A 58 4.30 -7.58 4.38
C GLU A 58 4.60 -6.10 4.67
N ARG A 59 5.13 -5.36 3.69
CA ARG A 59 5.46 -3.93 3.86
C ARG A 59 4.24 -3.02 3.93
N LEU A 60 3.20 -3.30 3.15
CA LEU A 60 2.02 -2.44 3.05
C LEU A 60 0.95 -2.75 4.11
N TYR A 61 0.80 -4.02 4.47
CA TYR A 61 -0.26 -4.47 5.39
C TYR A 61 0.29 -5.10 6.67
N GLY A 62 1.43 -5.78 6.60
CA GLY A 62 2.11 -6.37 7.75
C GLY A 62 1.19 -7.28 8.57
N LYS A 63 0.95 -6.91 9.84
CA LYS A 63 0.16 -7.71 10.79
C LYS A 63 -1.36 -7.61 10.59
N GLU A 64 -1.83 -6.75 9.69
CA GLU A 64 -3.26 -6.61 9.39
C GLU A 64 -3.80 -7.79 8.58
N VAL A 65 -2.93 -8.59 7.96
CA VAL A 65 -3.29 -9.74 7.12
C VAL A 65 -2.39 -10.94 7.39
N ASP A 66 -2.86 -12.14 7.01
CA ASP A 66 -2.03 -13.34 7.01
C ASP A 66 -1.15 -13.40 5.74
N VAL A 67 0.03 -12.80 5.82
CA VAL A 67 1.02 -12.79 4.73
C VAL A 67 1.47 -14.22 4.38
N SER A 68 1.62 -15.09 5.37
CA SER A 68 2.06 -16.48 5.16
C SER A 68 1.02 -17.26 4.37
N GLY A 69 -0.26 -17.14 4.75
CA GLY A 69 -1.39 -17.70 4.02
C GLY A 69 -1.51 -17.15 2.61
N PHE A 70 -1.29 -15.85 2.42
CA PHE A 70 -1.26 -15.23 1.08
C PHE A 70 -0.17 -15.83 0.19
N VAL A 71 1.07 -15.96 0.70
CA VAL A 71 2.18 -16.55 -0.07
C VAL A 71 1.92 -18.03 -0.37
N ALA A 72 1.38 -18.78 0.59
CA ALA A 72 0.99 -20.19 0.38
C ALA A 72 -0.05 -20.32 -0.73
N HIS A 73 -1.07 -19.44 -0.75
CA HIS A 73 -2.07 -19.40 -1.81
C HIS A 73 -1.46 -19.11 -3.18
N LEU A 74 -0.51 -18.16 -3.27
CA LEU A 74 0.17 -17.85 -4.53
C LEU A 74 0.95 -19.06 -5.08
N ARG A 75 1.69 -19.78 -4.21
CA ARG A 75 2.45 -20.97 -4.61
C ARG A 75 1.53 -22.08 -5.13
N ALA A 76 0.46 -22.38 -4.39
CA ALA A 76 -0.51 -23.40 -4.80
C ALA A 76 -1.16 -23.11 -6.17
N ARG A 77 -1.32 -21.83 -6.53
CA ARG A 77 -1.85 -21.43 -7.84
C ARG A 77 -0.85 -21.48 -8.99
N SER A 78 0.45 -21.45 -8.69
CA SER A 78 1.51 -21.51 -9.71
C SER A 78 1.87 -22.95 -10.11
N GLU A 79 1.34 -23.95 -9.40
CA GLU A 79 1.55 -25.38 -9.65
C GLU A 79 0.43 -26.01 -10.52
N ILE A 80 -0.56 -25.21 -10.92
CA ILE A 80 -1.69 -25.57 -11.81
C ILE A 80 -1.46 -24.98 -13.18
#